data_AF-A0A7G6U7Z7-F1
#
_entry.id   AF-A0A7G6U7Z7-F1
#
_cell.length_a   1.000
_cell.length_b   1.000
_cell.length_c   1.000
_cell.angle_alpha   90.00
_cell.angle_beta   90.00
_cell.angle_gamma   90.00
#
_symmetry.space_group_name_H-M   'P 1'
#
loop_
_entity.id
_entity.type
_entity.pdbx_description
1 polymer ?
#
loop_
_entity_poly.entity_id
_entity_poly.type
_entity_poly.pdbx_seq_one_letter_code
_entity_poly.pdbx_strand_id
1 'polypeptide(L)'
;MSFQSKRARMRAVFVARALAAGTMLLPVGGFAAPANDLIAVSVDQARLVKFPEKIATIVVGNPLIADVTLQAGGMVVITGKSYGATNVIAIDRQGSVLMDRVIQVEGPTDKVVTVYRGMSRETYSCAANCERRLTLGDGETFFKSTMDQAGAIGSQAATIGARSN
;
A
#
# COMPACT_ATOMS: atom_id res chain seq x y z
N MET A 1 -82.72 -13.97 23.06
CA MET A 1 -82.31 -15.13 22.23
C MET A 1 -80.79 -15.23 22.34
N SER A 2 -80.24 -16.04 23.23
CA SER A 2 -80.04 -17.49 23.14
C SER A 2 -78.72 -17.86 22.41
N PHE A 3 -77.77 -18.42 23.18
CA PHE A 3 -76.79 -19.48 22.84
C PHE A 3 -75.60 -19.10 21.91
N GLN A 4 -74.35 -19.56 22.08
CA GLN A 4 -73.71 -20.47 23.05
C GLN A 4 -72.16 -20.45 22.88
N SER A 5 -71.44 -20.59 24.01
CA SER A 5 -70.25 -21.44 24.31
C SER A 5 -69.09 -21.59 23.28
N LYS A 6 -67.80 -21.63 23.68
CA LYS A 6 -67.20 -22.68 24.51
C LYS A 6 -65.99 -22.21 25.33
N ARG A 7 -65.88 -22.82 26.50
CA ARG A 7 -64.81 -22.76 27.50
C ARG A 7 -63.63 -23.66 27.09
N ALA A 8 -62.41 -23.29 27.46
CA ALA A 8 -61.35 -24.20 27.95
C ALA A 8 -60.26 -23.32 28.61
N ARG A 9 -60.08 -23.39 29.94
CA ARG A 9 -59.07 -24.20 30.65
C ARG A 9 -57.65 -23.88 30.12
N MET A 10 -56.65 -23.51 30.91
CA MET A 10 -56.30 -24.02 32.22
C MET A 10 -55.20 -23.13 32.83
N ARG A 11 -55.14 -23.18 34.16
CA ARG A 11 -54.21 -22.48 35.05
C ARG A 11 -52.76 -22.96 34.91
N ALA A 12 -51.81 -22.02 35.02
CA ALA A 12 -50.50 -22.21 35.67
C ALA A 12 -50.08 -20.83 36.19
N VAL A 13 -50.48 -20.38 37.38
CA VAL A 13 -49.97 -20.74 38.72
C VAL A 13 -48.46 -20.48 38.87
N PHE A 14 -48.17 -19.34 39.52
CA PHE A 14 -47.11 -19.09 40.51
C PHE A 14 -45.67 -18.91 39.97
N VAL A 15 -44.81 -18.03 40.48
CA VAL A 15 -44.88 -17.01 41.55
C VAL A 15 -43.59 -16.17 41.46
N ALA A 16 -43.70 -14.89 41.84
CA ALA A 16 -42.72 -13.99 42.44
C ALA A 16 -41.22 -14.03 42.02
N ARG A 17 -40.65 -12.84 41.78
CA ARG A 17 -39.92 -12.07 42.80
C ARG A 17 -39.42 -10.74 42.25
N ALA A 18 -39.40 -9.75 43.15
CA ALA A 18 -38.95 -8.39 42.95
C ALA A 18 -37.41 -8.25 42.99
N LEU A 19 -36.96 -7.03 42.68
CA LEU A 19 -35.60 -6.44 42.77
C LEU A 19 -34.61 -6.78 41.64
N ALA A 20 -34.15 -5.76 40.91
CA ALA A 20 -32.85 -5.12 41.14
C ALA A 20 -32.42 -4.23 39.97
N ALA A 21 -31.91 -3.04 40.33
CA ALA A 21 -30.98 -2.15 39.64
C ALA A 21 -30.63 -2.47 38.16
N GLY A 22 -31.01 -1.56 37.27
CA GLY A 22 -30.48 -1.49 35.90
C GLY A 22 -28.99 -1.13 35.91
N THR A 23 -28.14 -2.15 35.84
CA THR A 23 -26.73 -2.00 35.45
C THR A 23 -26.68 -1.78 33.94
N MET A 24 -26.37 -0.53 33.56
CA MET A 24 -26.12 -0.12 32.19
C MET A 24 -24.82 -0.82 31.71
N LEU A 25 -24.96 -1.92 30.97
CA LEU A 25 -23.87 -2.55 30.25
C LEU A 25 -23.39 -1.59 29.15
N LEU A 26 -22.29 -0.89 29.40
CA LEU A 26 -21.52 -0.24 28.35
C LEU A 26 -20.87 -1.32 27.49
N PRO A 27 -21.12 -1.35 26.17
CA PRO A 27 -20.32 -2.20 25.29
C PRO A 27 -18.91 -1.61 25.24
N VAL A 28 -17.93 -2.35 25.76
CA VAL A 28 -16.51 -2.14 25.42
C VAL A 28 -16.34 -2.62 23.98
N GLY A 29 -16.77 -1.78 23.03
CA GLY A 29 -16.54 -1.98 21.60
C GLY A 29 -15.11 -1.58 21.28
N GLY A 30 -14.28 -2.57 20.93
CA GLY A 30 -12.88 -2.36 20.56
C GLY A 30 -12.69 -1.63 19.23
N PHE A 31 -11.41 -1.40 18.90
CA PHE A 31 -10.74 -1.60 17.60
C PHE A 31 -9.65 -0.55 17.38
N ALA A 32 -8.41 -0.99 17.44
CA ALA A 32 -7.45 -0.90 16.32
C ALA A 32 -6.16 -1.63 16.75
N ALA A 33 -5.97 -2.86 16.27
CA ALA A 33 -4.63 -3.44 16.22
C ALA A 33 -3.83 -2.69 15.14
N PRO A 34 -2.55 -2.32 15.36
CA PRO A 34 -1.73 -1.76 14.30
C PRO A 34 -1.36 -2.88 13.34
N ALA A 35 -2.16 -3.11 12.30
CA ALA A 35 -1.75 -3.94 11.17
C ALA A 35 -0.81 -3.11 10.27
N ASN A 36 0.43 -2.93 10.71
CA ASN A 36 1.48 -2.18 9.99
C ASN A 36 2.51 -3.10 9.33
N ASP A 37 2.10 -4.32 8.98
CA ASP A 37 2.96 -5.33 8.33
C ASP A 37 3.12 -5.07 6.83
N LEU A 38 2.34 -4.13 6.27
CA LEU A 38 2.36 -3.77 4.86
C LEU A 38 2.80 -2.32 4.67
N ILE A 39 3.85 -2.15 3.86
CA ILE A 39 4.36 -0.85 3.41
C ILE A 39 3.88 -0.65 1.97
N ALA A 40 2.81 0.12 1.79
CA ALA A 40 2.39 0.57 0.46
C ALA A 40 3.33 1.66 -0.07
N VAL A 41 3.81 1.49 -1.29
CA VAL A 41 4.66 2.44 -2.03
C VAL A 41 4.16 2.50 -3.47
N SER A 42 4.11 3.67 -4.09
CA SER A 42 3.75 3.77 -5.51
C SER A 42 4.98 3.58 -6.39
N VAL A 43 4.78 3.01 -7.59
CA VAL A 43 5.82 2.98 -8.63
C VAL A 43 6.35 4.40 -8.89
N ASP A 44 7.66 4.50 -9.09
CA ASP A 44 8.42 5.75 -9.29
C ASP A 44 8.43 6.71 -8.08
N GLN A 45 8.01 6.24 -6.90
CA GLN A 45 7.99 7.05 -5.68
C GLN A 45 8.81 6.43 -4.57
N ALA A 46 9.34 7.31 -3.72
CA ALA A 46 10.05 6.93 -2.51
C ALA A 46 9.18 7.21 -1.28
N ARG A 47 9.14 6.26 -0.35
CA ARG A 47 8.49 6.39 0.95
C ARG A 47 9.51 6.29 2.06
N LEU A 48 9.43 7.24 2.98
CA LEU A 48 10.28 7.27 4.16
C LEU A 48 9.59 6.50 5.29
N VAL A 49 10.29 5.52 5.86
CA VAL A 49 9.78 4.68 6.95
C VAL A 49 10.83 4.63 8.06
N LYS A 50 10.39 4.76 9.30
CA LYS A 50 11.27 4.60 10.46
C LYS A 50 11.37 3.14 10.83
N PHE A 51 12.57 2.59 10.77
CA PHE A 51 12.84 1.22 11.20
C PHE A 51 13.42 1.22 12.64
N PRO A 52 13.45 0.07 13.32
CA PRO A 52 14.11 -0.05 14.61
C PRO A 52 15.58 0.38 14.56
N GLU A 53 16.09 0.86 15.69
CA GLU A 53 17.52 1.17 15.82
C GLU A 53 18.38 -0.10 15.74
N LYS A 54 19.69 0.05 15.51
CA LYS A 54 20.70 -1.03 15.48
C LYS A 54 20.66 -1.99 14.27
N ILE A 55 20.02 -1.58 13.17
CA ILE A 55 20.10 -2.32 11.91
C ILE A 55 21.53 -2.30 11.38
N ALA A 56 22.05 -3.48 11.05
CA ALA A 56 23.34 -3.66 10.42
C ALA A 56 23.20 -4.03 8.94
N THR A 57 22.15 -4.79 8.60
CA THR A 57 21.95 -5.32 7.26
C THR A 57 20.48 -5.27 6.90
N ILE A 58 20.19 -4.87 5.67
CA ILE A 58 18.85 -4.91 5.07
C ILE A 58 18.90 -5.90 3.91
N VAL A 59 17.95 -6.83 3.90
CA VAL A 59 17.76 -7.79 2.81
C VAL A 59 16.42 -7.49 2.16
N VAL A 60 16.44 -7.36 0.84
CA VAL A 60 15.23 -7.15 0.03
C VAL A 60 14.99 -8.41 -0.79
N GLY A 61 13.76 -8.95 -0.74
CA GLY A 61 13.41 -10.17 -1.45
C GLY A 61 13.58 -10.04 -2.98
N ASN A 62 13.05 -8.97 -3.57
CA ASN A 62 13.19 -8.67 -4.99
C ASN A 62 13.53 -7.18 -5.23
N PRO A 63 14.80 -6.85 -5.54
CA PRO A 63 15.23 -5.47 -5.79
C PRO A 63 14.71 -4.86 -7.10
N LEU A 64 14.07 -5.64 -7.97
CA LEU A 64 13.39 -5.16 -9.17
C LEU A 64 11.99 -4.59 -8.87
N ILE A 65 11.37 -5.01 -7.75
CA ILE A 65 10.06 -4.51 -7.32
C ILE A 65 10.23 -3.26 -6.46
N ALA A 66 11.06 -3.34 -5.42
CA ALA A 66 11.35 -2.22 -4.53
C ALA A 66 12.82 -2.22 -4.13
N ASP A 67 13.36 -1.05 -3.83
CA ASP A 67 14.72 -0.87 -3.34
C ASP A 67 14.71 -0.15 -2.00
N VAL A 68 15.70 -0.43 -1.16
CA VAL A 68 15.71 0.04 0.21
C VAL A 68 17.08 0.58 0.56
N THR A 69 17.14 1.84 0.98
CA THR A 69 18.38 2.47 1.42
C THR A 69 18.25 2.95 2.86
N LEU A 70 19.25 2.62 3.68
CA LEU A 70 19.34 3.07 5.06
C LEU A 70 19.95 4.47 5.10
N GLN A 71 19.27 5.37 5.79
CA GLN A 71 19.72 6.73 6.09
C GLN A 71 20.14 6.83 7.56
N ALA A 72 20.86 7.89 7.90
CA ALA A 72 21.26 8.15 9.28
C ALA A 72 20.03 8.25 10.22
N GLY A 73 20.19 7.80 11.47
CA GLY A 73 19.15 7.90 12.49
C GLY A 73 18.01 6.87 12.40
N GLY A 74 18.23 5.73 11.74
CA GLY A 74 17.23 4.64 11.65
C GLY A 74 16.10 4.92 10.64
N MET A 75 16.32 5.91 9.77
CA MET A 75 15.40 6.25 8.69
C MET A 75 15.70 5.40 7.48
N VAL A 76 14.68 4.86 6.84
CA VAL A 76 14.81 4.00 5.67
C VAL A 76 14.00 4.59 4.53
N VAL A 77 14.64 4.74 3.38
CA VAL A 77 13.99 5.18 2.14
C VAL A 77 13.71 3.95 1.31
N ILE A 78 12.43 3.71 1.04
CA ILE A 78 11.95 2.61 0.21
C ILE A 78 11.47 3.18 -1.11
N THR A 79 12.02 2.72 -2.23
CA THR A 79 11.68 3.20 -3.57
C THR A 79 10.95 2.11 -4.34
N GLY A 80 9.73 2.39 -4.81
CA GLY A 80 8.98 1.50 -5.69
C GLY A 80 9.52 1.55 -7.12
N LYS A 81 9.97 0.42 -7.66
CA LYS A 81 10.52 0.30 -9.02
C LYS A 81 9.55 -0.35 -9.99
N SER A 82 8.84 -1.39 -9.57
CA SER A 82 7.89 -2.12 -10.40
C SER A 82 6.71 -2.62 -9.58
N TYR A 83 5.59 -2.85 -10.25
CA TYR A 83 4.39 -3.42 -9.65
C TYR A 83 4.67 -4.78 -9.03
N GLY A 84 4.06 -5.03 -7.87
CA GLY A 84 4.11 -6.32 -7.21
C GLY A 84 4.27 -6.20 -5.70
N ALA A 85 4.38 -7.35 -5.05
CA ALA A 85 4.69 -7.44 -3.63
C ALA A 85 6.08 -8.04 -3.44
N THR A 86 6.86 -7.46 -2.55
CA THR A 86 8.12 -8.04 -2.06
C THR A 86 8.20 -7.87 -0.55
N ASN A 87 9.29 -8.27 0.08
CA ASN A 87 9.50 -8.05 1.51
C ASN A 87 10.87 -7.46 1.78
N VAL A 88 10.99 -6.86 2.96
CA VAL A 88 12.23 -6.31 3.49
C VAL A 88 12.46 -6.86 4.88
N ILE A 89 13.66 -7.38 5.08
CA ILE A 89 14.12 -7.96 6.34
C ILE A 89 15.27 -7.12 6.87
N ALA A 90 15.17 -6.67 8.11
CA ALA A 90 16.22 -5.92 8.80
C ALA A 90 16.87 -6.78 9.88
N ILE A 91 18.19 -6.85 9.88
CA ILE A 91 18.99 -7.72 10.74
C ILE A 91 20.00 -6.87 11.53
N ASP A 92 20.21 -7.21 12.80
CA ASP A 92 21.24 -6.59 13.65
C ASP A 92 22.64 -7.17 13.42
N ARG A 93 23.63 -6.68 14.18
CA ARG A 93 25.02 -7.19 14.10
C ARG A 93 25.20 -8.59 14.67
N GLN A 94 24.25 -9.05 15.47
CA GLN A 94 24.24 -10.38 16.09
C GLN A 94 23.58 -11.44 15.18
N GLY A 95 22.98 -11.02 14.06
CA GLY A 95 22.26 -11.89 13.14
C GLY A 95 20.79 -12.10 13.52
N SER A 96 20.26 -11.35 14.49
CA SER A 96 18.85 -11.43 14.87
C SER A 96 18.00 -10.60 13.91
N VAL A 97 16.88 -11.16 13.47
CA VAL A 97 15.89 -10.44 12.67
C VAL A 97 15.16 -9.45 13.57
N LEU A 98 15.37 -8.16 13.31
CA LEU A 98 14.71 -7.07 14.02
C LEU A 98 13.31 -6.81 13.45
N MET A 99 13.13 -7.05 12.16
CA MET A 99 11.88 -6.78 11.46
C MET A 99 11.80 -7.54 10.13
N ASP A 100 10.60 -7.98 9.77
CA ASP A 100 10.23 -8.47 8.44
C ASP A 100 8.89 -7.85 8.05
N ARG A 101 8.83 -7.17 6.89
CA ARG A 101 7.61 -6.51 6.40
C ARG A 101 7.43 -6.71 4.91
N VAL A 102 6.18 -6.75 4.49
CA VAL A 102 5.80 -6.78 3.08
C VAL A 102 5.79 -5.36 2.53
N ILE A 103 6.44 -5.16 1.38
CA ILE A 103 6.33 -3.95 0.57
C ILE A 103 5.37 -4.25 -0.58
N GLN A 104 4.25 -3.54 -0.62
CA GLN A 104 3.32 -3.59 -1.74
C GLN A 104 3.59 -2.38 -2.64
N VAL A 105 3.98 -2.64 -3.88
CA VAL A 105 4.17 -1.60 -4.88
C VAL A 105 2.92 -1.50 -5.73
N GLU A 106 2.27 -0.34 -5.63
CA GLU A 106 1.02 0.01 -6.27
C GLU A 106 1.26 0.92 -7.47
N GLY A 107 0.21 1.12 -8.28
CA GLY A 107 0.29 2.02 -9.42
C GLY A 107 0.64 3.47 -9.05
N PRO A 108 1.06 4.27 -10.04
CA PRO A 108 1.34 5.68 -9.84
C PRO A 108 0.12 6.40 -9.24
N THR A 109 0.36 7.27 -8.26
CA THR A 109 -0.69 8.14 -7.71
C THR A 109 -0.89 9.42 -8.53
N ASP A 110 -0.03 9.67 -9.52
CA ASP A 110 -0.16 10.81 -10.41
C ASP A 110 -1.40 10.67 -11.30
N LYS A 111 -1.85 11.80 -11.88
CA LYS A 111 -2.92 11.83 -12.87
C LYS A 111 -2.46 11.16 -14.18
N VAL A 112 -2.52 9.84 -14.21
CA VAL A 112 -2.10 9.03 -15.35
C VAL A 112 -3.29 8.66 -16.22
N VAL A 113 -3.13 8.79 -17.54
CA VAL A 113 -4.09 8.32 -18.55
C VAL A 113 -3.43 7.22 -19.36
N THR A 114 -4.09 6.08 -19.45
CA THR A 114 -3.64 4.96 -20.29
C THR A 114 -4.54 4.82 -21.50
N VAL A 115 -3.95 4.86 -22.69
CA VAL A 115 -4.64 4.71 -23.98
C VAL A 115 -4.32 3.34 -24.55
N TYR A 116 -5.36 2.56 -24.86
CA TYR A 116 -5.22 1.26 -25.52
C TYR A 116 -5.57 1.38 -27.01
N ARG A 117 -4.62 1.04 -27.87
CA ARG A 117 -4.77 0.98 -29.34
C ARG A 117 -4.60 -0.47 -29.78
N GLY A 118 -5.68 -1.25 -29.72
CA GLY A 118 -5.60 -2.70 -29.89
C GLY A 118 -4.78 -3.32 -28.75
N MET A 119 -3.70 -4.03 -29.10
CA MET A 119 -2.76 -4.62 -28.12
C MET A 119 -1.69 -3.63 -27.62
N SER A 120 -1.58 -2.44 -28.23
CA SER A 120 -0.62 -1.43 -27.83
C SER A 120 -1.16 -0.59 -26.69
N ARG A 121 -0.36 -0.44 -25.63
CA ARG A 121 -0.67 0.41 -24.48
C ARG A 121 0.24 1.63 -24.48
N GLU A 122 -0.32 2.82 -24.31
CA GLU A 122 0.44 4.07 -24.19
C GLU A 122 0.05 4.76 -22.88
N THR A 123 1.04 5.21 -22.11
CA THR A 123 0.79 5.87 -20.84
C THR A 123 1.19 7.35 -20.89
N TYR A 124 0.34 8.21 -20.34
CA TYR A 124 0.51 9.66 -20.32
C TYR A 124 0.36 10.20 -18.90
N SER A 125 1.17 11.18 -18.54
CA SER A 125 1.02 11.97 -17.31
C SER A 125 0.33 13.28 -17.65
N CYS A 126 -0.85 13.51 -17.09
CA CYS A 126 -1.72 14.62 -17.46
C CYS A 126 -1.86 15.63 -16.32
N ALA A 127 -1.48 16.87 -16.59
CA ALA A 127 -1.82 18.02 -15.75
C ALA A 127 -2.80 18.92 -16.51
N ALA A 128 -2.35 20.07 -17.02
CA ALA A 128 -3.11 20.89 -17.97
C ALA A 128 -3.08 20.30 -19.39
N ASN A 129 -1.91 19.80 -19.80
CA ASN A 129 -1.69 19.01 -21.00
C ASN A 129 -1.19 17.61 -20.61
N CYS A 130 -1.31 16.65 -21.52
CA CYS A 130 -0.85 15.27 -21.33
C CYS A 130 0.50 15.07 -22.00
N GLU A 131 1.50 14.69 -21.21
CA GLU A 131 2.85 14.37 -21.69
C GLU A 131 3.09 12.86 -21.66
N ARG A 132 3.91 12.37 -22.59
CA ARG A 132 4.25 10.94 -22.67
C ARG A 132 5.02 10.52 -21.42
N ARG A 133 4.58 9.43 -20.78
CA ARG A 133 5.27 8.81 -19.65
C ARG A 133 5.72 7.42 -20.04
N LEU A 134 6.96 7.07 -19.72
CA LEU A 134 7.41 5.68 -19.82
C LEU A 134 6.82 4.89 -18.64
N THR A 135 6.02 3.86 -18.92
CA THR A 135 5.50 2.98 -17.88
C THR A 135 5.67 1.51 -18.27
N LEU A 136 6.02 0.68 -17.29
CA LEU A 136 6.25 -0.75 -17.50
C LEU A 136 5.00 -1.45 -18.07
N GLY A 137 5.14 -2.03 -19.26
CA GLY A 137 4.07 -2.68 -20.01
C GLY A 137 3.43 -1.81 -21.12
N ASP A 138 3.97 -0.62 -21.39
CA ASP A 138 3.61 0.12 -22.60
C ASP A 138 4.10 -0.61 -23.85
N GLY A 139 3.42 -0.38 -24.98
CA GLY A 139 3.73 -1.01 -26.25
C GLY A 139 5.16 -0.71 -26.69
N GLU A 140 5.83 -1.72 -27.24
CA GLU A 140 7.27 -1.69 -27.53
C GLU A 140 7.71 -0.46 -28.34
N THR A 141 6.98 -0.11 -29.40
CA THR A 141 7.27 1.05 -30.24
C THR A 141 7.17 2.37 -29.48
N PHE A 142 6.14 2.52 -28.64
CA PHE A 142 5.94 3.71 -27.80
C PHE A 142 7.04 3.81 -26.74
N PHE A 143 7.35 2.68 -26.09
CA PHE A 143 8.38 2.60 -25.06
C PHE A 143 9.75 2.97 -25.64
N LYS A 144 10.18 2.30 -26.71
CA LYS A 144 11.50 2.53 -27.34
C LYS A 144 11.67 3.97 -27.82
N SER A 145 10.70 4.50 -28.56
CA SER A 145 10.77 5.88 -29.07
C SER A 145 10.87 6.92 -27.97
N THR A 146 10.11 6.77 -26.89
CA THR A 146 10.15 7.71 -25.75
C THR A 146 11.46 7.56 -24.96
N MET A 147 12.00 6.34 -24.83
CA MET A 147 13.31 6.07 -24.22
C MET A 147 14.47 6.71 -25.01
N ASP A 148 14.45 6.56 -26.34
CA ASP A 148 15.47 7.14 -27.22
C ASP A 148 15.46 8.68 -27.13
N GLN A 149 14.28 9.30 -27.08
CA GLN A 149 14.12 10.74 -26.86
C GLN A 149 14.67 11.18 -25.49
N ALA A 150 14.33 10.45 -24.42
CA ALA A 150 14.84 10.74 -23.09
C ALA A 150 16.37 10.58 -23.00
N GLY A 151 16.93 9.56 -23.64
CA GLY A 151 18.38 9.34 -23.73
C GLY A 151 19.12 10.42 -24.53
N ALA A 152 18.51 10.94 -25.60
CA ALA A 152 19.04 12.07 -26.35
C ALA A 152 19.14 13.34 -25.49
N ILE A 153 18.12 13.61 -24.66
CA ILE A 153 18.15 14.71 -23.68
C ILE A 153 19.22 14.45 -22.61
N GLY A 154 19.29 13.24 -22.07
CA GLY A 154 20.26 12.88 -21.03
C GLY A 154 21.73 12.98 -21.49
N SER A 155 22.03 12.55 -22.71
CA SER A 155 23.37 12.65 -23.29
C SER A 155 23.78 14.10 -23.59
N GLN A 156 22.83 14.96 -23.97
CA GLN A 156 23.05 16.42 -24.08
C GLN A 156 23.26 17.07 -22.71
N ALA A 157 22.51 16.65 -21.68
CA ALA A 157 22.71 17.15 -20.32
C ALA A 157 24.09 16.75 -19.74
N ALA A 158 24.54 15.52 -20.00
CA ALA A 158 25.86 15.03 -19.58
C ALA A 158 27.02 15.77 -20.27
N THR A 159 26.87 16.16 -21.53
CA THR A 159 27.91 16.91 -22.27
C THR A 159 28.02 18.37 -21.83
N ILE A 160 26.94 18.98 -21.33
CA ILE A 160 26.97 20.33 -20.74
C ILE A 160 27.60 20.31 -19.34
N GLY A 161 27.29 19.28 -18.53
CA GLY A 161 27.93 19.07 -17.22
C GLY A 161 29.44 18.82 -17.28
N ALA A 162 29.92 18.19 -18.36
CA ALA A 162 31.35 17.94 -18.57
C ALA A 162 32.14 19.17 -19.08
N ARG A 163 31.47 20.22 -19.58
CA ARG A 163 32.11 21.47 -20.02
C ARG A 163 32.15 22.56 -18.94
N SER A 164 31.50 22.34 -17.81
CA SER A 164 31.37 23.31 -16.72
C SER A 164 32.30 23.04 -15.53
N ASN A 165 33.29 22.15 -15.71
CA ASN A 165 34.35 21.86 -14.73
C ASN A 165 35.73 22.08 -15.37
#